data_AF-A0A966CBD1-F1
#
_entry.id   AF-A0A966CBD1-F1
#
_cell.length_a   1.000
_cell.length_b   1.000
_cell.length_c   1.000
_cell.angle_alpha   90.00
_cell.angle_beta   90.00
_cell.angle_gamma   90.00
#
_symmetry.space_group_name_H-M   'P 1'
#
loop_
_entity.id
_entity.type
_entity.pdbx_description
1 polymer ?
#
loop_
_entity_poly.entity_id
_entity_poly.type
_entity_poly.pdbx_seq_one_letter_code
_entity_poly.pdbx_strand_id
1 'polypeptide(L)' 'MYREIASHLRQIEEVNADLLPQTSQEFDYLQSQVGGLSLEYESTKETEIKVKSILNYYENKYGSWLTIDN' A
#
# COMPACT_ATOMS: atom_id res chain seq x y z
N MET A 1 9.38 -3.37 -1.91
CA MET A 1 8.60 -2.11 -1.88
C MET A 1 7.31 -2.28 -1.10
N TYR A 2 6.26 -2.95 -1.60
CA TYR A 2 4.97 -3.06 -0.89
C TYR A 2 5.05 -3.52 0.57
N ARG A 3 5.94 -4.46 0.90
CA ARG A 3 6.20 -4.88 2.30
C ARG A 3 6.66 -3.74 3.21
N GLU A 4 7.51 -2.85 2.70
CA GLU A 4 8.01 -1.69 3.43
C GLU A 4 6.90 -0.66 3.64
N ILE A 5 6.11 -0.40 2.60
CA ILE A 5 4.97 0.52 2.65
C ILE A 5 3.95 0.03 3.69
N ALA A 6 3.59 -1.26 3.65
CA ALA A 6 2.71 -1.87 4.65
C ALA A 6 3.29 -1.72 6.07
N SER A 7 4.60 -1.90 6.23
CA SER A 7 5.26 -1.73 7.52
C SER A 7 5.16 -0.30 8.06
N HIS A 8 5.21 0.73 7.21
CA HIS A 8 5.03 2.11 7.63
C HIS A 8 3.57 2.44 7.93
N LEU A 9 2.64 1.95 7.11
CA LEU A 9 1.21 2.17 7.32
C LEU A 9 0.72 1.55 8.63
N ARG A 10 1.22 0.35 8.98
CA ARG A 10 0.92 -0.33 10.26
C ARG A 10 1.46 0.39 11.50
N GLN A 11 2.27 1.45 11.35
CA GLN A 11 2.69 2.28 12.49
C GLN A 11 1.64 3.34 12.85
N ILE A 12 0.67 3.59 11.97
CA ILE A 12 -0.44 4.49 12.25
C ILE A 12 -1.49 3.69 13.03
N GLU A 13 -1.88 4.21 14.19
CA GLU A 13 -2.95 3.64 14.99
C GLU A 13 -4.24 3.53 14.15
N GLU A 14 -4.99 2.44 14.30
CA GLU A 14 -6.24 2.18 13.57
C GLU A 14 -6.08 1.95 12.05
N VAL A 15 -4.85 1.82 11.53
CA VAL A 15 -4.60 1.44 10.13
C VAL A 15 -4.20 -0.03 10.03
N ASN A 16 -5.08 -0.81 9.41
CA ASN A 16 -4.76 -2.15 8.94
C ASN A 16 -4.28 -2.04 7.49
N ALA A 17 -3.12 -2.64 7.20
CA ALA A 17 -2.57 -2.70 5.85
C ALA A 17 -2.13 -4.12 5.54
N ASP A 18 -2.77 -4.76 4.56
CA ASP A 18 -2.49 -6.14 4.16
C ASP A 18 -1.87 -6.22 2.77
N LEU A 19 -1.06 -7.27 2.58
CA LEU A 19 -0.42 -7.55 1.31
C LEU A 19 -1.33 -8.42 0.47
N LEU A 20 -1.74 -7.92 -0.69
CA LEU A 20 -2.48 -8.73 -1.64
C LEU A 20 -1.52 -9.72 -2.33
N PRO A 21 -1.93 -10.98 -2.53
CA PRO A 21 -1.11 -11.95 -3.23
C PRO A 21 -0.85 -11.48 -4.67
N GLN A 22 0.32 -11.83 -5.21
CA GLN A 22 0.57 -11.64 -6.63
C GLN A 22 -0.32 -12.61 -7.43
N THR A 23 -1.02 -12.10 -8.44
CA THR A 23 -1.98 -12.85 -9.28
C THR A 23 -1.43 -13.17 -10.66
N SER A 24 -0.22 -12.69 -11.01
CA SER A 24 0.48 -13.10 -12.23
C SER A 24 0.59 -14.62 -12.33
N GLN A 25 0.16 -15.19 -13.45
CA GLN A 25 0.26 -16.62 -13.72
C GLN A 25 1.67 -17.03 -14.15
N GLU A 26 2.51 -16.06 -14.51
CA GLU A 26 3.91 -16.27 -14.90
C GLU A 26 4.84 -15.78 -13.79
N PHE A 27 5.84 -16.59 -13.47
CA PHE A 27 6.87 -16.23 -12.50
C PHE A 27 8.00 -15.46 -13.17
N ASP A 28 8.15 -14.19 -12.79
CA ASP A 28 9.22 -13.32 -13.25
C ASP A 28 9.88 -12.64 -12.03
N TYR A 29 11.20 -12.79 -11.92
CA TYR A 29 11.98 -12.20 -10.84
C TYR A 29 11.96 -10.65 -10.85
N LEU A 30 11.68 -10.05 -12.01
CA LEU A 30 11.57 -8.60 -12.16
C LEU A 30 10.19 -8.07 -11.78
N GLN A 31 9.18 -8.95 -11.66
CA GLN A 31 7.86 -8.58 -11.18
C GLN A 31 7.84 -8.48 -9.65
N SER A 32 6.92 -7.65 -9.15
CA SER A 32 6.66 -7.61 -7.70
C SER A 32 6.17 -8.97 -7.22
N GLN A 33 6.72 -9.49 -6.13
CA GLN A 33 6.21 -10.72 -5.48
C GLN A 33 4.95 -10.46 -4.62
N VAL A 34 4.41 -9.25 -4.68
CA VAL A 34 3.20 -8.79 -3.99
C VAL A 34 2.32 -8.09 -5.02
N GLY A 35 1.03 -8.43 -5.06
CA GLY A 35 0.09 -7.88 -6.03
C GLY A 35 -0.37 -6.46 -5.71
N GLY A 36 -0.38 -6.07 -4.44
CA GLY A 36 -0.78 -4.74 -4.01
C GLY A 36 -0.95 -4.61 -2.49
N LEU A 37 -1.65 -3.55 -2.08
CA LEU A 37 -2.00 -3.27 -0.70
C LEU A 37 -3.52 -3.17 -0.57
N SER A 38 -4.06 -3.75 0.51
CA SER A 38 -5.40 -3.47 1.00
C SER A 38 -5.27 -2.64 2.27
N LEU A 39 -5.99 -1.52 2.33
CA LEU A 39 -5.96 -0.60 3.48
C LEU A 39 -7.35 -0.50 4.07
N GLU A 40 -7.45 -0.72 5.37
CA GLU A 40 -8.67 -0.56 6.15
C GLU A 40 -8.36 0.32 7.35
N TYR A 41 -9.02 1.47 7.43
CA TYR A 41 -8.82 2.42 8.52
C TYR A 41 -10.03 3.33 8.68
N GLU A 42 -10.23 3.85 9.89
CA GLU A 42 -11.19 4.91 10.11
C GLU A 42 -10.67 6.22 9.50
N SER A 43 -11.45 6.80 8.58
CA SER A 43 -11.05 8.01 7.85
C SER A 43 -11.22 9.28 8.70
N THR A 44 -10.59 9.31 9.89
CA THR A 44 -10.37 10.55 10.60
C THR A 44 -9.43 11.44 9.78
N LYS A 45 -9.57 12.76 9.92
CA LYS A 45 -8.72 13.70 9.18
C LYS A 45 -7.23 13.49 9.44
N GLU A 46 -6.86 13.10 10.66
CA GLU A 46 -5.48 12.86 11.04
C GLU A 46 -4.94 11.57 10.39
N THR A 47 -5.69 10.48 10.49
CA THR A 47 -5.33 9.19 9.87
C THR A 47 -5.21 9.34 8.36
N GLU A 48 -6.16 10.03 7.72
CA GLU A 48 -6.15 10.27 6.28
C GLU A 48 -4.92 11.06 5.83
N ILE A 49 -4.53 12.12 6.56
CA ILE A 49 -3.32 12.90 6.25
C ILE A 49 -2.07 12.01 6.36
N LYS A 50 -1.95 11.23 7.44
CA LYS A 50 -0.78 10.35 7.66
C LYS A 50 -0.66 9.28 6.57
N VAL A 51 -1.77 8.59 6.27
CA VAL A 51 -1.82 7.57 5.20
C VAL A 51 -1.42 8.20 3.86
N LYS A 52 -2.03 9.33 3.48
CA LYS A 52 -1.70 10.02 2.22
C LYS A 52 -0.27 10.50 2.16
N SER A 53 0.31 11.01 3.25
CA SER A 53 1.72 11.42 3.27
C SER A 53 2.66 10.25 2.99
N ILE A 54 2.39 9.07 3.55
CA ILE A 54 3.18 7.86 3.27
C ILE A 54 3.01 7.46 1.81
N LEU A 55 1.78 7.35 1.31
CA LEU A 55 1.51 6.95 -0.07
C LEU A 55 2.14 7.92 -1.08
N ASN A 56 2.04 9.24 -0.86
CA ASN A 56 2.62 10.27 -1.73
C ASN A 56 4.15 10.19 -1.78
N TYR A 57 4.82 9.85 -0.67
CA TYR A 57 6.27 9.67 -0.67
C TYR A 57 6.70 8.55 -1.64
N TYR A 58 5.98 7.43 -1.60
CA TYR A 58 6.27 6.29 -2.48
C TYR A 58 5.80 6.52 -3.92
N GLU A 59 4.70 7.24 -4.13
CA GLU A 59 4.23 7.63 -5.46
C GLU A 59 5.29 8.46 -6.21
N ASN A 60 5.84 9.48 -5.55
CA ASN A 60 6.89 10.32 -6.14
C ASN A 60 8.15 9.53 -6.54
N LYS A 61 8.39 8.37 -5.92
CA LYS A 61 9.60 7.56 -6.13
C LYS A 61 9.40 6.43 -7.13
N TYR A 62 8.19 5.88 -7.22
CA TYR A 62 7.91 4.64 -7.94
C TYR A 62 6.76 4.72 -8.96
N GLY A 63 6.03 5.85 -9.01
CA GLY A 63 4.89 6.06 -9.91
C GLY A 63 3.55 6.03 -9.18
N SER A 64 2.49 6.46 -9.88
CA SER A 64 1.16 6.67 -9.31
C SER A 64 0.46 5.39 -8.87
N TRP A 65 -0.35 5.54 -7.82
CA TRP A 65 -1.21 4.48 -7.32
C TRP A 65 -2.42 4.27 -8.22
N LEU A 66 -2.81 3.00 -8.38
CA LEU A 66 -4.08 2.64 -8.98
C LEU A 66 -4.99 2.09 -7.87
N THR A 67 -6.01 2.86 -7.52
CA THR A 67 -7.01 2.44 -6.54
C THR A 67 -8.00 1.51 -7.22
N ILE A 68 -8.28 0.39 -6.59
CA ILE A 68 -9.30 -0.56 -7.03
C ILE A 68 -10.35 -0.58 -5.92
N ASP A 69 -11.56 -0.11 -6.23
CA ASP A 69 -12.69 -0.26 -5.34
C ASP A 69 -13.17 -1.72 -5.41
N ASN A 70 -13.26 -2.40 -4.26
CA ASN A 70 -13.85 -3.72 -4.13
C ASN A 70 -15.37 -3.63 -3.93
#